data_AF-A0A2N6LDK4-F1
#
_entry.id   AF-A0A2N6LDK4-F1
#
_cell.length_a   1.000
_cell.length_b   1.000
_cell.length_c   1.000
_cell.angle_alpha   90.00
_cell.angle_beta   90.00
_cell.angle_gamma   90.00
#
_symmetry.space_group_name_H-M   'P 1'
#
loop_
_entity.id
_entity.type
_entity.pdbx_description
1 polymer ?
#
loop_
_entity_poly.entity_id
_entity_poly.type
_entity_poly.pdbx_seq_one_letter_code
_entity_poly.pdbx_strand_id
1 'polypeptide(L)'
;EKSPIADYTDLGKCDFVYLTSQNKLFLIETKFIDTEATGATERKRRNKHRNKVFEQVITLKNRFSQYWNIKLEELECGVFTTDPEIDWRGDDVNVITRSVPIEKLEKWRKQYKLEGERGKGWEKRK
;
A
#
# COMPACT_ATOMS: atom_id res chain seq x y z
N GLU A 1 10.52 -9.55 8.58
CA GLU A 1 10.28 -8.10 8.76
C GLU A 1 9.53 -7.85 10.08
N LYS A 2 10.15 -7.12 11.02
CA LYS A 2 9.58 -6.85 12.36
C LYS A 2 8.68 -5.61 12.31
N SER A 3 7.69 -5.56 13.20
CA SER A 3 6.79 -4.40 13.35
C SER A 3 7.62 -3.13 13.64
N PRO A 4 7.25 -1.95 13.11
CA PRO A 4 7.88 -0.68 13.48
C PRO A 4 7.82 -0.39 14.99
N ILE A 5 6.96 -1.10 15.72
CA ILE A 5 6.83 -1.04 17.16
C ILE A 5 7.10 -2.46 17.69
N ALA A 6 8.32 -2.68 18.17
CA ALA A 6 8.94 -4.01 18.29
C ALA A 6 8.19 -5.03 19.16
N ASP A 7 7.35 -4.57 20.10
CA ASP A 7 6.65 -5.43 21.06
C ASP A 7 5.10 -5.34 20.97
N TYR A 8 4.55 -4.56 20.03
CA TYR A 8 3.11 -4.29 19.91
C TYR A 8 2.56 -4.80 18.58
N THR A 9 2.53 -6.12 18.42
CA THR A 9 1.98 -6.79 17.21
C THR A 9 0.48 -6.54 17.04
N ASP A 10 -0.20 -6.21 18.12
CA ASP A 10 -1.63 -5.86 18.19
C ASP A 10 -1.94 -4.54 17.49
N LEU A 11 -0.96 -3.62 17.41
CA LEU A 11 -1.14 -2.31 16.76
C LEU A 11 -1.17 -2.39 15.22
N GLY A 12 -0.73 -3.51 14.65
CA GLY A 12 -0.69 -3.73 13.21
C GLY A 12 0.60 -3.23 12.55
N LYS A 13 0.79 -3.59 11.29
CA LYS A 13 1.94 -3.16 10.47
C LYS A 13 1.43 -2.35 9.29
N CYS A 14 2.23 -1.38 8.88
CA CYS A 14 2.06 -0.65 7.63
C CYS A 14 2.97 -1.26 6.58
N ASP A 15 2.52 -1.38 5.33
CA ASP A 15 3.38 -1.82 4.24
C ASP A 15 4.47 -0.79 3.92
N PHE A 16 4.11 0.50 3.87
CA PHE A 16 5.08 1.58 3.68
C PHE A 16 4.78 2.81 4.53
N VAL A 17 5.85 3.46 4.98
CA VAL A 17 5.80 4.77 5.64
C VAL A 17 6.72 5.71 4.89
N TYR A 18 6.20 6.87 4.48
CA TYR A 18 6.97 7.93 3.82
C TYR A 18 6.80 9.26 4.54
N LEU A 19 7.81 10.13 4.45
CA LEU A 19 7.67 11.53 4.83
C LEU A 19 7.31 12.34 3.57
N THR A 20 6.18 13.04 3.60
CA THR A 20 5.78 13.89 2.47
C THR A 20 6.59 15.18 2.44
N SER A 21 6.56 15.89 1.31
CA SER A 21 7.17 17.23 1.19
C SER A 21 6.58 18.27 2.16
N GLN A 22 5.40 18.00 2.72
CA GLN A 22 4.71 18.83 3.70
C GLN A 22 5.03 18.40 5.15
N ASN A 23 6.06 17.56 5.33
CA ASN A 23 6.47 17.01 6.63
C ASN A 23 5.38 16.21 7.35
N LYS A 24 4.49 15.56 6.61
CA LYS A 24 3.50 14.63 7.17
C LYS A 24 3.98 13.18 7.01
N LEU A 25 3.60 12.32 7.95
CA LEU A 25 3.82 10.88 7.79
C LEU A 25 2.71 10.31 6.92
N PHE A 26 3.08 9.67 5.83
CA PHE A 26 2.17 9.02 4.90
C PHE A 26 2.23 7.51 5.10
N LEU A 27 1.15 6.95 5.64
CA LEU A 27 0.97 5.53 5.92
C LEU A 27 0.27 4.88 4.74
N ILE A 28 0.91 3.91 4.09
CA ILE A 28 0.38 3.26 2.89
C ILE A 28 0.15 1.78 3.17
N GLU A 29 -1.08 1.33 2.93
CA GLU A 29 -1.42 -0.09 2.88
C GLU A 29 -1.58 -0.53 1.43
N THR A 30 -1.07 -1.70 1.10
CA THR A 30 -1.20 -2.28 -0.23
C THR A 30 -2.10 -3.50 -0.24
N LYS A 31 -2.81 -3.72 -1.36
CA LYS A 31 -3.59 -4.94 -1.51
C LYS A 31 -3.62 -5.43 -2.96
N PHE A 32 -3.22 -6.67 -3.17
CA PHE A 32 -3.58 -7.38 -4.39
C PHE A 32 -5.06 -7.75 -4.34
N ILE A 33 -5.78 -7.35 -5.38
CA ILE A 33 -7.17 -7.68 -5.59
C ILE A 33 -7.29 -8.23 -7.01
N ASP A 34 -7.70 -9.50 -7.11
CA ASP A 34 -7.89 -10.20 -8.37
C ASP A 34 -9.17 -9.71 -9.07
N THR A 35 -8.97 -8.89 -10.10
CA THR A 35 -10.04 -8.34 -10.93
C THR A 35 -10.42 -9.24 -12.10
N GLU A 36 -9.60 -10.25 -12.43
CA GLU A 36 -9.84 -11.15 -13.56
C GLU A 36 -10.85 -12.25 -13.19
N ALA A 37 -10.81 -12.74 -11.95
CA ALA A 37 -11.75 -13.76 -11.49
C ALA A 37 -13.20 -13.25 -11.55
N THR A 38 -14.09 -14.01 -12.20
CA THR A 38 -15.51 -13.61 -12.38
C THR A 38 -16.45 -14.45 -11.53
N GLY A 39 -17.72 -14.02 -11.43
CA GLY A 39 -18.75 -14.71 -10.65
C GLY A 39 -19.16 -13.99 -9.36
N ALA A 40 -20.31 -14.37 -8.81
CA ALA A 40 -20.90 -13.71 -7.64
C ALA A 40 -20.01 -13.80 -6.39
N THR A 41 -19.41 -14.98 -6.15
CA THR A 41 -18.47 -15.21 -5.05
C THR A 41 -17.25 -14.29 -5.16
N GLU A 42 -16.69 -14.18 -6.36
CA GLU A 42 -15.50 -13.37 -6.61
C GLU A 42 -15.77 -11.87 -6.46
N ARG A 43 -16.92 -11.40 -6.95
CA ARG A 43 -17.39 -10.03 -6.71
C ARG A 43 -17.53 -9.74 -5.21
N LYS A 44 -18.13 -10.65 -4.44
CA LYS A 44 -18.27 -10.51 -2.97
C LYS A 44 -16.90 -10.49 -2.27
N ARG A 45 -15.98 -11.37 -2.70
CA ARG A 45 -14.61 -11.44 -2.18
C ARG A 45 -13.84 -10.14 -2.46
N ARG A 46 -13.91 -9.59 -3.67
CA ARG A 46 -13.32 -8.29 -4.03
C ARG A 46 -13.87 -7.16 -3.18
N ASN A 47 -15.19 -7.05 -3.06
CA ASN A 47 -15.82 -6.03 -2.21
C ASN A 47 -15.37 -6.11 -0.76
N LYS A 48 -15.25 -7.33 -0.21
CA LYS A 48 -14.68 -7.54 1.12
C LYS A 48 -13.23 -7.07 1.21
N HIS A 49 -12.39 -7.37 0.22
CA HIS A 49 -10.99 -6.93 0.19
C HIS A 49 -10.85 -5.41 0.09
N ARG A 50 -11.68 -4.75 -0.74
CA ARG A 50 -11.74 -3.29 -0.86
C ARG A 50 -12.06 -2.66 0.49
N ASN A 51 -13.12 -3.10 1.17
CA ASN A 51 -13.49 -2.54 2.47
C ASN A 51 -12.39 -2.79 3.52
N LYS A 52 -11.85 -4.01 3.55
CA LYS A 52 -10.84 -4.40 4.53
C LYS A 52 -9.57 -3.53 4.45
N VAL A 53 -9.10 -3.20 3.25
CA VAL A 53 -7.87 -2.38 3.13
C VAL A 53 -8.06 -0.96 3.66
N PHE A 54 -9.24 -0.35 3.46
CA PHE A 54 -9.56 0.94 4.08
C PHE A 54 -9.68 0.85 5.60
N GLU A 55 -10.38 -0.17 6.11
CA GLU A 55 -10.48 -0.41 7.56
C GLU A 55 -9.09 -0.55 8.19
N GLN A 56 -8.19 -1.28 7.53
CA GLN A 56 -6.81 -1.45 7.99
C GLN A 56 -6.06 -0.12 8.06
N VAL A 57 -6.04 0.68 6.98
CA VAL A 57 -5.26 1.93 6.96
C VAL A 57 -5.82 2.98 7.93
N ILE A 58 -7.15 3.08 8.06
CA ILE A 58 -7.79 4.01 9.00
C ILE A 58 -7.52 3.59 10.45
N THR A 59 -7.63 2.29 10.75
CA THR A 59 -7.32 1.76 12.07
C THR A 59 -5.85 2.02 12.42
N LEU A 60 -4.95 1.80 11.46
CA LEU A 60 -3.53 2.03 11.62
C LEU A 60 -3.22 3.51 11.91
N LYS A 61 -3.84 4.45 11.18
CA LYS A 61 -3.73 5.90 11.42
C LYS A 61 -4.04 6.26 12.86
N ASN A 62 -5.18 5.79 13.36
CA ASN A 62 -5.64 6.08 14.72
C ASN A 62 -4.69 5.50 15.76
N ARG A 63 -4.21 4.26 15.56
CA ARG A 63 -3.26 3.62 16.47
C ARG A 63 -1.91 4.31 16.49
N PHE A 64 -1.40 4.74 15.33
CA PHE A 64 -0.15 5.51 15.24
C PHE A 64 -0.29 6.84 15.97
N SER A 65 -1.39 7.56 15.74
CA SER A 65 -1.70 8.82 16.43
C SER A 65 -1.70 8.64 17.95
N GLN A 66 -2.44 7.64 18.44
CA GLN A 66 -2.57 7.38 19.88
C GLN A 66 -1.24 6.97 20.53
N TYR A 67 -0.53 6.02 19.91
CA TYR A 67 0.67 5.44 20.50
C TYR A 67 1.83 6.44 20.54
N TRP A 68 2.05 7.18 19.44
CA TRP A 68 3.15 8.14 19.32
C TRP A 68 2.75 9.57 19.69
N ASN A 69 1.50 9.79 20.09
CA ASN A 69 0.93 11.11 20.39
C ASN A 69 1.12 12.12 19.23
N ILE A 70 0.89 11.65 18.00
CA ILE A 70 0.97 12.44 16.76
C ILE A 70 -0.43 12.93 16.42
N LYS A 71 -0.57 14.18 15.95
CA LYS A 71 -1.89 14.70 15.57
C LYS A 71 -2.39 14.02 14.29
N LEU A 72 -3.69 13.77 14.19
CA LEU A 72 -4.27 13.10 13.01
C LEU A 72 -4.06 13.90 11.70
N GLU A 73 -3.88 15.22 11.80
CA GLU A 73 -3.60 16.10 10.67
C GLU A 73 -2.16 15.96 10.12
N GLU A 74 -1.25 15.45 10.94
CA GLU A 74 0.15 15.15 10.59
C GLU A 74 0.30 13.75 9.96
N LEU A 75 -0.80 12.99 9.91
CA LEU A 75 -0.87 11.65 9.35
C LEU A 75 -1.74 11.63 8.09
N GLU A 76 -1.15 11.24 6.97
CA GLU A 76 -1.86 10.93 5.73
C GLU A 76 -1.97 9.42 5.56
N CYS A 77 -3.01 8.97 4.85
CA CYS A 77 -3.25 7.56 4.61
C CYS A 77 -3.46 7.28 3.14
N GLY A 78 -2.83 6.20 2.68
CA GLY A 78 -2.81 5.79 1.30
C GLY A 78 -3.26 4.33 1.16
N VAL A 79 -4.05 4.05 0.14
CA VAL A 79 -4.37 2.69 -0.28
C VAL A 79 -3.88 2.49 -1.71
N PHE A 80 -3.01 1.51 -1.90
CA PHE A 80 -2.49 1.16 -3.21
C PHE A 80 -2.91 -0.26 -3.59
N THR A 81 -3.66 -0.44 -4.69
CA THR A 81 -4.14 -1.77 -5.08
C THR A 81 -3.97 -2.06 -6.57
N THR A 82 -4.30 -3.29 -6.98
CA THR A 82 -4.45 -3.65 -8.40
C THR A 82 -5.84 -3.39 -8.95
N ASP A 83 -6.79 -2.95 -8.13
CA ASP A 83 -8.20 -2.79 -8.50
C ASP A 83 -8.58 -1.31 -8.66
N PRO A 84 -8.92 -0.86 -9.88
CA PRO A 84 -9.27 0.54 -10.14
C PRO A 84 -10.58 0.98 -9.50
N GLU A 85 -11.44 0.05 -9.08
CA GLU A 85 -12.66 0.40 -8.35
C GLU A 85 -12.38 0.88 -6.91
N ILE A 86 -11.12 0.92 -6.46
CA ILE A 86 -10.78 1.56 -5.20
C ILE A 86 -10.71 3.09 -5.31
N ASP A 87 -10.43 3.61 -6.51
CA ASP A 87 -10.06 5.01 -6.69
C ASP A 87 -11.21 5.96 -6.30
N TRP A 88 -12.45 5.65 -6.68
CA TRP A 88 -13.64 6.43 -6.32
C TRP A 88 -14.06 6.35 -4.84
N ARG A 89 -13.56 5.34 -4.09
CA ARG A 89 -13.93 5.16 -2.68
C ARG A 89 -13.08 5.96 -1.70
N GLY A 90 -11.92 6.44 -2.15
CA GLY A 90 -11.00 7.22 -1.32
C GLY A 90 -11.53 8.61 -0.95
N ASP A 91 -12.31 9.20 -1.86
CA ASP A 91 -12.82 10.57 -1.73
C ASP A 91 -13.71 10.74 -0.50
N ASP A 92 -14.52 9.73 -0.16
CA ASP A 92 -15.45 9.79 0.97
C ASP A 92 -14.77 9.65 2.35
N VAL A 93 -13.53 9.15 2.41
CA VAL A 93 -12.88 8.77 3.68
C VAL A 93 -11.53 9.45 3.94
N ASN A 94 -11.17 10.47 3.14
CA ASN A 94 -9.90 11.20 3.25
C ASN A 94 -8.67 10.26 3.24
N VAL A 95 -8.71 9.28 2.33
CA VAL A 95 -7.62 8.34 2.08
C VAL A 95 -7.21 8.49 0.61
N ILE A 96 -5.93 8.73 0.36
CA ILE A 96 -5.39 8.83 -0.98
C ILE A 96 -5.40 7.44 -1.61
N THR A 97 -6.16 7.26 -2.69
CA THR A 97 -6.26 5.98 -3.39
C THR A 97 -5.45 6.00 -4.67
N ARG A 98 -4.83 4.86 -4.98
CA ARG A 98 -4.20 4.64 -6.27
C ARG A 98 -4.30 3.19 -6.69
N SER A 99 -4.59 2.97 -7.96
CA SER A 99 -4.53 1.66 -8.58
C SER A 99 -3.40 1.53 -9.60
N VAL A 100 -2.77 0.36 -9.67
CA VAL A 100 -1.87 -0.02 -10.75
C VAL A 100 -2.17 -1.45 -11.20
N PRO A 101 -2.52 -1.69 -12.48
CA PRO A 101 -2.79 -3.02 -12.99
C PRO A 101 -1.61 -3.99 -12.79
N ILE A 102 -1.90 -5.26 -12.55
CA ILE A 102 -0.88 -6.26 -12.24
C ILE A 102 0.13 -6.41 -13.39
N GLU A 103 -0.30 -6.28 -14.65
CA GLU A 103 0.55 -6.39 -15.83
C GLU A 103 1.59 -5.27 -15.87
N LYS A 104 1.23 -4.08 -15.36
CA LYS A 104 2.16 -2.95 -15.26
C LYS A 104 3.20 -3.20 -14.17
N LEU A 105 2.79 -3.73 -13.01
CA LEU A 105 3.74 -4.14 -11.96
C LEU A 105 4.70 -5.23 -12.45
N GLU A 106 4.20 -6.20 -13.23
CA GLU A 106 5.04 -7.24 -13.81
C GLU A 106 6.05 -6.71 -14.82
N LYS A 107 5.64 -5.75 -15.67
CA LYS A 107 6.55 -5.09 -16.61
C LYS A 107 7.69 -4.39 -15.87
N TRP A 108 7.37 -3.62 -14.82
CA TRP A 108 8.38 -2.97 -13.98
C TRP A 108 9.34 -3.97 -13.35
N ARG A 109 8.81 -5.06 -12.78
CA ARG A 109 9.64 -6.13 -12.21
C ARG A 109 10.59 -6.77 -13.22
N LYS A 110 10.12 -7.01 -14.46
CA LYS A 110 10.94 -7.57 -15.55
C LYS A 110 12.03 -6.59 -16.02
N GLN A 111 11.68 -5.31 -16.19
CA GLN A 111 12.64 -4.27 -16.58
C GLN A 111 13.76 -4.09 -15.55
N TYR A 112 13.41 -4.07 -14.26
CA TYR A 112 14.40 -3.99 -13.18
C TYR A 112 15.43 -5.13 -13.23
N LYS A 113 14.99 -6.36 -13.51
CA LYS A 113 15.90 -7.51 -13.66
C LYS A 113 16.87 -7.33 -14.83
N LEU A 114 16.36 -6.86 -15.97
CA LEU A 114 17.19 -6.59 -17.17
C LEU A 114 18.20 -5.45 -16.93
N GLU A 115 17.85 -4.44 -16.14
CA GLU A 115 18.76 -3.35 -15.78
C GLU A 115 19.82 -3.80 -14.78
N GLY A 116 19.43 -4.58 -13.76
CA GLY A 116 20.38 -5.17 -12.81
C GLY A 116 21.39 -6.13 -13.45
N GLU A 117 20.97 -6.91 -14.44
CA GLU A 117 21.86 -7.77 -15.23
C GLU A 117 22.82 -6.96 -16.12
N ARG A 118 22.33 -5.87 -16.73
CA ARG A 118 23.17 -4.94 -17.51
C ARG A 118 24.22 -4.23 -16.63
N GLY A 119 23.87 -3.86 -15.39
CA GLY A 119 24.82 -3.27 -14.44
C GLY A 119 25.95 -4.22 -14.03
N LYS A 120 25.66 -5.50 -13.82
CA LYS A 120 26.67 -6.54 -13.48
C LYS A 120 27.64 -6.84 -14.63
N GLY A 121 27.26 -6.56 -15.87
CA GLY A 121 28.14 -6.69 -17.03
C GLY A 121 29.26 -5.65 -17.07
N TRP A 122 29.09 -4.50 -16.42
CA TRP A 122 30.10 -3.44 -16.30
C TRP A 122 31.14 -3.73 -15.21
N GLU A 123 30.72 -4.31 -14.07
CA GLU A 123 31.64 -4.69 -12.98
C GLU A 123 32.61 -5.81 -13.38
N LYS A 124 32.23 -6.70 -14.30
CA LYS A 124 33.10 -7.78 -14.79
C LYS A 124 34.15 -7.34 -15.83
N ARG A 125 34.18 -6.06 -16.22
CA ARG A 125 35.14 -5.49 -17.19
C ARG A 125 36.16 -4.55 -16.56
N LYS A 126 36.19 -4.45 -15.22
CA LYS A 126 37.27 -3.83 -14.46
C LYS A 126 38.10 -4.94 -13.81
#